data_AF-A0A239PZ80-F1
#
_entry.id   AF-A0A239PZ80-F1
#
_cell.length_a   1.000
_cell.length_b   1.000
_cell.length_c   1.000
_cell.angle_alpha   90.00
_cell.angle_beta   90.00
_cell.angle_gamma   90.00
#
_symmetry.space_group_name_H-M   'P 1'
#
loop_
_entity.id
_entity.type
_entity.pdbx_description
1 polymer ?
#
loop_
_entity_poly.entity_id
_entity_poly.type
_entity_poly.pdbx_seq_one_letter_code
_entity_poly.pdbx_strand_id
1 'polypeptide(L)'
;MDFIDDAAFWAVLAAVAIVAYLVGRMSGAGSPEDRAERRMRERQEAENAFSNMAPSAQQEIDRLIAEGRMLEAIKRFREETGLGLKESRDAIDYRRAAIGQA
;
A
#
# COMPACT_ATOMS: atom_id res chain seq x y z
N MET A 1 -27.33 -12.08 -12.75
CA MET A 1 -26.26 -11.99 -11.72
C MET A 1 -25.21 -12.97 -12.21
N ASP A 2 -24.42 -12.53 -13.19
CA ASP A 2 -23.40 -13.37 -13.81
C ASP A 2 -22.07 -12.98 -13.18
N PHE A 3 -21.57 -13.92 -12.38
CA PHE A 3 -20.30 -13.91 -11.69
C PHE A 3 -19.20 -13.70 -12.73
N ILE A 4 -18.51 -12.56 -12.65
CA ILE A 4 -17.42 -12.14 -13.53
C ILE A 4 -16.55 -13.36 -13.86
N ASP A 5 -16.38 -13.66 -15.16
CA ASP A 5 -15.55 -14.75 -15.66
C ASP A 5 -14.21 -14.80 -14.93
N ASP A 6 -13.88 -15.95 -14.34
CA ASP A 6 -12.65 -16.18 -13.55
C ASP A 6 -11.41 -15.74 -14.38
N ALA A 7 -11.46 -15.97 -15.69
CA ALA A 7 -10.44 -15.55 -16.65
C ALA A 7 -10.29 -14.01 -16.77
N ALA A 8 -11.38 -13.25 -16.68
CA ALA A 8 -11.34 -11.79 -16.72
C ALA A 8 -10.76 -11.21 -15.42
N PHE A 9 -11.05 -11.84 -14.28
CA PHE A 9 -10.44 -11.50 -13.00
C PHE A 9 -8.92 -11.75 -13.02
N TRP A 10 -8.49 -12.93 -13.50
CA TRP A 10 -7.06 -13.25 -13.63
C TRP A 10 -6.33 -12.36 -14.64
N ALA A 11 -6.98 -11.93 -15.73
CA ALA A 11 -6.38 -11.04 -16.73
C ALA A 11 -6.12 -9.62 -16.17
N VAL A 12 -7.07 -9.07 -15.40
CA VAL A 12 -6.89 -7.76 -14.76
C VAL A 12 -5.80 -7.82 -13.69
N LEU A 13 -5.74 -8.90 -12.91
CA LEU A 13 -4.66 -9.11 -11.93
C LEU A 13 -3.28 -9.21 -12.60
N ALA A 14 -3.18 -9.90 -13.73
CA ALA A 14 -1.93 -10.02 -14.48
C ALA A 14 -1.44 -8.68 -15.05
N ALA A 15 -2.35 -7.86 -15.58
CA ALA A 15 -2.01 -6.53 -16.11
C ALA A 15 -1.44 -5.61 -15.02
N VAL A 16 -2.04 -5.61 -13.83
CA VAL A 16 -1.55 -4.82 -12.69
C VAL A 16 -0.18 -5.31 -12.20
N ALA A 17 0.04 -6.63 -12.16
CA ALA A 17 1.33 -7.20 -11.76
C ALA A 17 2.48 -6.84 -12.72
N ILE A 18 2.20 -6.80 -14.03
CA ILE A 18 3.20 -6.43 -15.05
C ILE A 18 3.60 -4.97 -14.92
N VAL A 19 2.65 -4.07 -14.68
CA VAL A 19 2.93 -2.64 -14.48
C VAL A 19 3.78 -2.43 -13.22
N ALA A 20 3.43 -3.11 -12.12
CA ALA A 20 4.22 -3.06 -10.88
C ALA A 20 5.66 -3.60 -11.09
N TYR A 21 5.81 -4.67 -11.86
CA TYR A 21 7.12 -5.25 -12.18
C TYR A 21 7.99 -4.31 -13.02
N LEU A 22 7.41 -3.58 -13.97
CA LEU A 22 8.14 -2.64 -14.83
C LEU A 22 8.63 -1.41 -14.05
N VAL A 23 7.86 -0.94 -13.07
CA VAL A 23 8.25 0.17 -12.18
C VAL A 23 9.41 -0.24 -11.24
N GLY A 24 9.40 -1.48 -10.74
CA GLY A 24 10.42 -1.96 -9.80
C GLY A 24 11.83 -2.16 -10.38
N ARG A 25 11.98 -2.24 -11.72
CA ARG A 25 13.29 -2.57 -12.35
C ARG A 25 14.24 -1.37 -12.46
N MET A 26 13.78 -0.13 -12.32
CA MET A 26 14.65 1.05 -12.52
C MET A 26 15.48 1.46 -11.29
N SER A 27 15.39 0.75 -10.16
CA SER A 27 15.90 1.25 -8.88
C SER A 27 16.73 0.21 -8.12
N GLY A 28 18.01 0.00 -8.45
CA GLY A 28 18.81 -0.97 -7.69
C GLY A 28 20.33 -0.90 -7.78
N ALA A 29 20.95 -0.05 -6.95
CA ALA A 29 22.19 -0.31 -6.15
C ALA A 29 22.65 0.99 -5.46
N GLY A 30 22.61 1.10 -4.12
CA GLY A 30 22.98 2.32 -3.38
C GLY A 30 23.51 2.08 -1.95
N SER A 31 24.30 3.02 -1.44
CA SER A 31 25.17 3.01 -0.25
C SER A 31 24.39 2.97 1.09
N PRO A 32 25.00 2.58 2.23
CA PRO A 32 24.36 2.58 3.57
C PRO A 32 23.65 3.86 4.00
N GLU A 33 24.13 5.06 3.64
CA GLU A 33 23.45 6.34 3.93
C GLU A 33 22.21 6.56 3.05
N ASP A 34 22.25 6.13 1.78
CA ASP A 34 21.09 6.15 0.89
C ASP A 34 19.91 5.35 1.46
N ARG A 35 20.16 4.35 2.32
CA ARG A 35 19.10 3.54 2.94
C ARG A 35 18.33 4.27 4.04
N ALA A 36 18.94 5.24 4.71
CA ALA A 36 18.26 6.05 5.72
C ALA A 36 17.34 7.07 5.02
N GLU A 37 17.86 7.73 3.99
CA GLU A 37 17.11 8.68 3.18
C GLU A 37 15.99 8.01 2.40
N ARG A 38 16.23 6.83 1.82
CA ARG A 38 15.17 6.02 1.18
C ARG A 38 14.04 5.70 2.14
N ARG A 39 14.34 5.30 3.38
CA ARG A 39 13.28 5.01 4.37
C ARG A 39 12.46 6.23 4.76
N MET A 40 13.09 7.40 4.87
CA MET A 40 12.36 8.64 5.12
C MET A 40 11.45 8.99 3.94
N ARG A 41 11.93 8.84 2.70
CA ARG A 41 11.13 9.05 1.49
C ARG A 41 10.00 8.03 1.37
N GLU A 42 10.26 6.76 1.59
CA GLU A 42 9.26 5.68 1.59
C GLU A 42 8.16 5.95 2.64
N ARG A 43 8.55 6.40 3.84
CA ARG A 43 7.59 6.80 4.88
C ARG A 43 6.76 8.01 4.46
N GLN A 44 7.41 9.04 3.91
CA GLN A 44 6.71 10.23 3.41
C GLN A 44 5.79 9.91 2.24
N GLU A 45 6.21 9.04 1.31
CA GLU A 45 5.42 8.59 0.18
C GLU A 45 4.22 7.77 0.64
N ALA A 46 4.39 6.91 1.65
CA ALA A 46 3.29 6.19 2.28
C ALA A 46 2.30 7.14 2.99
N GLU A 47 2.80 8.14 3.72
CA GLU A 47 1.98 9.18 4.34
C GLU A 47 1.25 10.01 3.28
N ASN A 48 1.93 10.41 2.21
CA ASN A 48 1.33 11.16 1.10
C ASN A 48 0.29 10.33 0.36
N ALA A 49 0.54 9.05 0.11
CA ALA A 49 -0.43 8.13 -0.50
C ALA A 49 -1.70 8.02 0.37
N PHE A 50 -1.52 7.96 1.70
CA PHE A 50 -2.63 7.97 2.65
C PHE A 50 -3.36 9.33 2.71
N SER A 51 -2.65 10.45 2.66
CA SER A 51 -3.27 11.79 2.65
C SER A 51 -3.97 12.12 1.34
N ASN A 52 -3.53 11.53 0.22
CA ASN A 52 -4.11 11.75 -1.12
C ASN A 52 -5.36 10.90 -1.39
N MET A 53 -5.65 9.87 -0.59
CA MET A 53 -6.87 9.07 -0.75
C MET A 53 -8.10 9.73 -0.11
N ALA A 54 -9.30 9.26 -0.47
CA ALA A 54 -10.55 9.83 0.00
C ALA A 54 -10.64 9.83 1.55
N PRO A 55 -11.15 10.90 2.18
CA PRO A 55 -11.19 11.01 3.64
C PRO A 55 -12.03 9.91 4.31
N SER A 56 -13.05 9.39 3.63
CA SER A 56 -13.82 8.23 4.09
C SER A 56 -13.01 6.93 4.11
N ALA A 57 -12.11 6.72 3.14
CA ALA A 57 -11.21 5.58 3.12
C ALA A 57 -10.14 5.69 4.22
N GLN A 58 -9.66 6.90 4.52
CA GLN A 58 -8.73 7.16 5.63
C GLN A 58 -9.32 6.74 6.97
N GLN A 59 -10.54 7.20 7.24
CA GLN A 59 -11.25 6.87 8.48
C GLN A 59 -11.51 5.37 8.62
N GLU A 60 -11.88 4.70 7.52
CA GLU A 60 -12.11 3.25 7.53
C GLU A 60 -10.81 2.48 7.82
N ILE A 61 -9.69 2.87 7.20
CA ILE A 61 -8.39 2.24 7.45
C ILE A 61 -7.92 2.50 8.88
N ASP A 62 -8.06 3.72 9.39
CA ASP A 62 -7.69 4.05 10.77
C ASP A 62 -8.53 3.25 11.78
N ARG A 63 -9.84 3.07 11.50
CA ARG A 63 -10.73 2.22 12.30
C ARG A 63 -10.30 0.75 12.26
N LEU A 64 -9.97 0.23 11.07
CA LEU A 64 -9.49 -1.15 10.92
C LEU A 64 -8.18 -1.38 11.67
N ILE A 65 -7.27 -0.41 11.66
CA ILE A 65 -6.02 -0.45 12.42
C ILE A 65 -6.30 -0.45 13.93
N ALA A 66 -7.18 0.42 14.41
CA ALA A 66 -7.56 0.52 15.82
C ALA A 66 -8.26 -0.76 16.33
N GLU A 67 -9.07 -1.40 15.49
CA GLU A 67 -9.76 -2.66 15.76
C GLU A 67 -8.83 -3.89 15.60
N GLY A 68 -7.54 -3.69 15.28
CA GLY A 68 -6.54 -4.75 15.14
C GLY A 68 -6.65 -5.57 13.84
N ARG A 69 -7.53 -5.16 12.90
CA ARG A 69 -7.79 -5.86 11.63
C ARG A 69 -6.82 -5.44 10.53
N MET A 70 -5.53 -5.72 10.75
CA MET A 70 -4.45 -5.33 9.83
C MET A 70 -4.61 -5.86 8.41
N LEU A 71 -5.08 -7.10 8.26
CA LEU A 71 -5.21 -7.72 6.94
C LEU A 71 -6.27 -6.99 6.09
N GLU A 72 -7.38 -6.59 6.70
CA GLU A 72 -8.42 -5.79 6.04
C GLU A 72 -7.93 -4.38 5.73
N ALA A 73 -7.19 -3.73 6.63
CA ALA A 73 -6.59 -2.42 6.40
C ALA A 73 -5.62 -2.44 5.21
N ILE A 74 -4.74 -3.46 5.13
CA ILE A 74 -3.80 -3.66 4.02
C ILE A 74 -4.55 -3.91 2.72
N LYS A 75 -5.60 -4.74 2.75
CA LYS A 75 -6.43 -5.02 1.57
C LYS A 75 -7.08 -3.73 1.05
N ARG A 76 -7.73 -2.97 1.93
CA ARG A 76 -8.43 -1.73 1.58
C ARG A 76 -7.47 -0.68 1.03
N PHE A 77 -6.31 -0.50 1.67
CA PHE A 77 -5.28 0.43 1.20
C PHE A 77 -4.71 0.04 -0.16
N ARG A 78 -4.52 -1.26 -0.40
CA ARG A 78 -4.07 -1.79 -1.69
C ARG A 78 -5.10 -1.61 -2.80
N GLU A 79 -6.39 -1.74 -2.49
CA GLU A 79 -7.48 -1.51 -3.45
C GLU A 79 -7.56 -0.04 -3.88
N GLU A 80 -7.25 0.90 -2.98
CA GLU A 80 -7.26 2.34 -3.29
C GLU A 80 -5.97 2.83 -3.98
N THR A 81 -4.81 2.29 -3.61
CA THR A 81 -3.50 2.80 -4.07
C THR A 81 -2.86 1.97 -5.18
N GLY A 82 -3.27 0.71 -5.34
CA GLY A 82 -2.66 -0.23 -6.29
C GLY A 82 -1.24 -0.67 -5.93
N LEU A 83 -0.73 -0.32 -4.75
CA LEU A 83 0.63 -0.62 -4.32
C LEU A 83 0.88 -2.12 -4.12
N GLY A 84 2.16 -2.51 -4.17
CA GLY A 84 2.56 -3.89 -3.88
C GLY A 84 2.18 -4.32 -2.47
N LEU A 85 2.06 -5.63 -2.23
CA LEU A 85 1.70 -6.17 -0.91
C LEU A 85 2.70 -5.75 0.17
N LYS A 86 3.99 -5.70 -0.18
CA LYS A 86 5.05 -5.26 0.72
C LYS A 86 4.87 -3.79 1.11
N GLU A 87 4.68 -2.91 0.13
CA GLU A 87 4.50 -1.47 0.34
C GLU A 87 3.21 -1.17 1.11
N SER A 88 2.12 -1.86 0.76
CA SER A 88 0.84 -1.73 1.45
C SER A 88 0.95 -2.12 2.93
N ARG A 89 1.69 -3.20 3.22
CA ARG A 89 1.95 -3.63 4.60
C ARG A 89 2.78 -2.60 5.36
N ASP A 90 3.86 -2.11 4.74
CA ASP A 90 4.77 -1.14 5.36
C ASP A 90 4.04 0.17 5.69
N ALA A 91 3.23 0.67 4.75
CA ALA A 91 2.42 1.87 4.93
C ALA A 91 1.44 1.75 6.10
N ILE A 92 0.73 0.62 6.20
CA ILE A 92 -0.21 0.36 7.30
C ILE A 92 0.52 0.19 8.64
N ASP A 93 1.68 -0.45 8.64
CA ASP A 93 2.50 -0.61 9.86
C ASP A 93 2.99 0.76 10.37
N TYR A 94 3.45 1.64 9.48
CA TYR A 94 3.79 3.03 9.85
C TYR A 94 2.58 3.80 10.36
N ARG A 95 1.41 3.67 9.70
CA ARG A 95 0.19 4.34 10.13
C ARG A 95 -0.24 3.87 11.52
N ARG A 96 -0.16 2.57 11.79
CA ARG A 96 -0.38 2.00 13.12
C ARG A 96 0.59 2.58 14.15
N ALA A 97 1.87 2.66 13.81
CA ALA A 97 2.88 3.22 14.71
C ALA A 97 2.63 4.72 15.00
N ALA A 98 2.03 5.45 14.07
CA ALA A 98 1.61 6.85 14.28
C ALA A 98 0.36 6.98 15.15
N ILE A 99 -0.65 6.12 14.97
CA ILE A 99 -1.90 6.13 15.75
C ILE A 99 -1.66 5.65 17.19
N GLY A 100 -0.83 4.63 17.38
CA GLY A 100 -0.54 4.07 18.71
C GLY A 100 0.34 4.95 19.60
N GLN A 101 0.76 6.13 19.13
CA GLN A 101 1.58 7.10 19.88
C GLN A 101 0.79 8.34 20.33
N ALA A 102 -0.52 8.37 20.13
CA ALA A 102 -1.43 9.43 20.60
C ALA A 102 -2.25 8.96 21.80
#